data_AF-A0A3B4AFS0-F1
#
_entry.id   AF-A0A3B4AFS0-F1
#
_cell.length_a   1.000
_cell.length_b   1.000
_cell.length_c   1.000
_cell.angle_alpha   90.00
_cell.angle_beta   90.00
_cell.angle_gamma   90.00
#
_symmetry.space_group_name_H-M   'P 1'
#
loop_
_entity.id
_entity.type
_entity.pdbx_description
1 polymer ?
#
loop_
_entity_poly.entity_id
_entity_poly.type
_entity_poly.pdbx_seq_one_letter_code
_entity_poly.pdbx_strand_id
1 'polypeptide(L)'
;MCLCFITIEGSQEYQDLSSALVHIRDIISAVDMTVNKYEKSQELQEVLNRLENKSIAKLKNGKVFSKQDLCSKHRVLQHKGLVYWKTATGRLKDTLALLLTDVLVFLQEKDQRFTFAAVDQKPPVIPLQKLIVREVANEERGMFLISASSVGPEMYEVHTISREERNAWMRQIRQAVESCPEEEEEEERSNESEETKRATEARIQKITQFQETLLAQDQMICNTLEEKLELYAELTELSLGSPEPIPHRHLLVQVDSDAPRLASTLLTAALKEGKKTHWIKKTFIHIFKSATVSLQDSSCEIQKLLLQEGELAPLRALPSLQNTKKEADEVQKLHLKLKQEQQRWDKECLAREKQQSDQENELRQREQQCLLEAERLRCEREEFEIQLLEYQQNMDRLKEGQRSVEREKEKIEAQQRLLQSWRHNRQSSLPITIPPQHYQVRQLVRRGCNPSRGRQSLESWGSEVTSDGLFEEDYSSSPSLTPLLPPQAYLSLDGTNGDEGGEENIVYL
;
A
#
# COMPACT_ATOMS: atom_id res chain seq x y z
N MET A 1 12.01 21.45 -20.83
CA MET A 1 11.49 22.73 -20.28
C MET A 1 11.59 23.87 -21.27
N CYS A 2 12.74 24.14 -21.90
CA CYS A 2 12.93 25.31 -22.77
C CYS A 2 12.04 25.36 -24.03
N LEU A 3 11.61 24.21 -24.56
CA LEU A 3 10.81 24.14 -25.78
C LEU A 3 9.37 24.67 -25.58
N CYS A 4 8.77 24.57 -24.38
CA CYS A 4 7.42 25.08 -24.11
C CYS A 4 7.35 26.60 -24.07
N PHE A 5 8.48 27.26 -23.77
CA PHE A 5 8.56 28.72 -23.68
C PHE A 5 8.71 29.39 -25.05
N ILE A 6 9.02 28.62 -26.10
CA ILE A 6 9.23 29.13 -27.46
C ILE A 6 8.13 28.70 -28.43
N THR A 7 7.21 27.84 -28.01
CA THR A 7 6.04 27.44 -28.80
C THR A 7 4.86 28.35 -28.50
N ILE A 8 4.03 28.60 -29.52
CA ILE A 8 2.89 29.52 -29.43
C ILE A 8 1.86 28.92 -28.47
N GLU A 9 1.51 29.67 -27.42
CA GLU A 9 0.47 29.27 -26.46
C GLU A 9 -0.85 28.98 -27.18
N GLY A 10 -1.48 27.86 -26.81
CA GLY A 10 -2.74 27.40 -27.42
C GLY A 10 -2.60 26.61 -28.73
N SER A 11 -1.39 26.43 -29.26
CA SER A 11 -1.15 25.51 -30.39
C SER A 11 -1.18 24.04 -29.96
N GLN A 12 -1.44 23.13 -30.89
CA GLN A 12 -1.37 21.68 -30.64
C GLN A 12 0.03 21.27 -30.15
N GLU A 13 1.08 21.82 -30.75
CA GLU A 13 2.47 21.57 -30.35
C GLU A 13 2.74 22.01 -28.90
N TYR A 14 2.14 23.12 -28.46
CA TYR A 14 2.23 23.56 -27.07
C TYR A 14 1.51 22.60 -26.11
N GLN A 15 0.33 22.11 -26.48
CA GLN A 15 -0.41 21.13 -25.68
C GLN A 15 0.32 19.79 -25.58
N ASP A 16 0.82 19.28 -26.70
CA ASP A 16 1.58 18.02 -26.77
C ASP A 16 2.85 18.12 -25.93
N LEU A 17 3.54 19.25 -25.99
CA LEU A 17 4.77 19.47 -25.23
C LEU A 17 4.49 19.69 -23.73
N SER A 18 3.40 20.36 -23.37
CA SER A 18 2.96 20.50 -21.98
C SER A 18 2.62 19.14 -21.37
N SER A 19 1.88 18.30 -22.11
CA SER A 19 1.58 16.91 -21.74
C SER A 19 2.85 16.09 -21.58
N ALA A 20 3.78 16.17 -22.54
CA ALA A 20 5.07 15.50 -22.44
C ALA A 20 5.88 15.97 -21.22
N LEU A 21 5.83 17.25 -20.85
CA LEU A 21 6.48 17.75 -19.64
C LEU A 21 5.88 17.19 -18.36
N VAL A 22 4.55 17.05 -18.27
CA VAL A 22 3.88 16.41 -17.13
C VAL A 22 4.33 14.95 -17.04
N HIS A 23 4.28 14.20 -18.13
CA HIS A 23 4.74 12.81 -18.15
C HIS A 23 6.21 12.65 -17.75
N ILE A 24 7.09 13.57 -18.19
CA ILE A 24 8.50 13.55 -17.76
C ILE A 24 8.62 13.78 -16.26
N ARG A 25 7.84 14.71 -15.68
CA ARG A 25 7.83 14.96 -14.23
C ARG A 25 7.31 13.75 -13.45
N ASP A 26 6.27 13.09 -13.96
CA ASP A 26 5.71 11.89 -13.34
C ASP A 26 6.71 10.74 -13.36
N ILE A 27 7.40 10.53 -14.49
CA ILE A 27 8.46 9.53 -14.62
C ILE A 27 9.61 9.83 -13.66
N ILE A 28 10.08 11.08 -13.58
CA ILE A 28 11.14 11.47 -12.64
C ILE A 28 10.69 11.20 -11.20
N SER A 29 9.49 11.63 -10.83
CA SER A 29 8.95 11.41 -9.48
C SER A 29 8.82 9.92 -9.16
N ALA A 30 8.34 9.09 -10.11
CA ALA A 30 8.24 7.65 -9.93
C ALA A 30 9.60 6.97 -9.79
N VAL A 31 10.60 7.42 -10.55
CA VAL A 31 11.99 6.95 -10.43
C VAL A 31 12.56 7.34 -9.06
N ASP A 32 12.42 8.60 -8.64
CA ASP A 32 12.89 9.08 -7.34
C ASP A 32 12.26 8.30 -6.18
N MET A 33 10.95 8.05 -6.24
CA MET A 33 10.25 7.20 -5.26
C MET A 33 10.80 5.78 -5.24
N THR A 34 11.09 5.20 -6.41
CA THR A 34 11.62 3.83 -6.53
C THR A 34 13.05 3.73 -6.00
N VAL A 35 13.89 4.72 -6.29
CA VAL A 35 15.26 4.81 -5.76
C VAL A 35 15.23 4.95 -4.25
N ASN A 36 14.44 5.88 -3.71
CA ASN A 36 14.28 6.05 -2.27
C ASN A 36 13.81 4.74 -1.59
N LYS A 37 12.83 4.04 -2.18
CA LYS A 37 12.39 2.74 -1.67
C LYS A 37 13.52 1.72 -1.62
N TYR A 38 14.35 1.65 -2.65
CA TYR A 38 15.49 0.73 -2.70
C TYR A 38 16.58 1.10 -1.68
N GLU A 39 16.94 2.38 -1.58
CA GLU A 39 17.91 2.88 -0.60
C GLU A 39 17.46 2.57 0.83
N LYS A 40 16.20 2.83 1.16
CA LYS A 40 15.62 2.49 2.47
C LYS A 40 15.61 0.99 2.74
N SER A 41 15.29 0.18 1.72
CA SER A 41 15.35 -1.27 1.83
C SER A 41 16.77 -1.77 2.07
N GLN A 42 17.77 -1.19 1.39
CA GLN A 42 19.18 -1.53 1.56
C GLN A 42 19.66 -1.13 2.96
N GLU A 43 19.32 0.07 3.41
CA GLU A 43 19.67 0.56 4.74
C GLU A 43 19.10 -0.33 5.86
N LEU A 44 17.85 -0.77 5.72
CA LEU A 44 17.25 -1.74 6.64
C LEU A 44 17.99 -3.08 6.60
N GLN A 45 18.34 -3.56 5.41
CA GLN A 45 19.05 -4.82 5.22
C GLN A 45 20.43 -4.81 5.90
N GLU A 46 21.16 -3.70 5.85
CA GLU A 46 22.44 -3.54 6.54
C GLU A 46 22.30 -3.68 8.06
N VAL A 47 21.25 -3.09 8.64
CA VAL A 47 20.94 -3.22 10.07
C VAL A 47 20.54 -4.66 10.39
N LEU A 48 19.68 -5.28 9.57
CA LEU A 48 19.23 -6.66 9.74
C LEU A 48 20.41 -7.65 9.70
N ASN A 49 21.39 -7.45 8.82
CA ASN A 49 22.58 -8.30 8.74
C ASN A 49 23.39 -8.29 10.04
N ARG A 50 23.39 -7.15 10.74
CA ARG A 50 24.08 -6.96 12.03
C ARG A 50 23.22 -7.33 13.24
N LEU A 51 21.90 -7.38 13.10
CA LEU A 51 20.96 -7.79 14.14
C LEU A 51 21.10 -9.30 14.46
N GLU A 52 21.29 -9.63 15.73
CA GLU A 52 21.41 -11.01 16.19
C GLU A 52 20.10 -11.80 15.98
N ASN A 53 20.18 -13.00 15.39
CA ASN A 53 19.00 -13.82 15.13
C ASN A 53 18.27 -14.29 16.40
N LYS A 54 19.00 -14.44 17.52
CA LYS A 54 18.46 -14.82 18.84
C LYS A 54 17.84 -13.66 19.60
N SER A 55 18.01 -12.43 19.12
CA SER A 55 17.49 -11.23 19.76
C SER A 55 15.97 -11.19 19.57
N ILE A 56 15.25 -11.02 20.68
CA ILE A 56 13.80 -11.02 20.73
C ILE A 56 13.34 -9.84 21.59
N ALA A 57 12.32 -9.13 21.12
CA ALA A 57 11.58 -8.12 21.88
C ALA A 57 10.21 -8.68 22.28
N LYS A 58 9.72 -8.30 23.46
CA LYS A 58 8.34 -8.54 23.86
C LYS A 58 7.59 -7.23 23.77
N LEU A 59 6.50 -7.21 23.01
CA LEU A 59 5.59 -6.07 22.95
C LEU A 59 4.74 -6.02 24.21
N LYS A 60 4.08 -4.88 24.42
CA LYS A 60 3.18 -4.66 25.55
C LYS A 60 2.02 -5.64 25.60
N ASN A 61 1.50 -6.05 24.45
CA ASN A 61 0.45 -7.07 24.31
C ASN A 61 0.96 -8.51 24.52
N GLY A 62 2.23 -8.69 24.91
CA GLY A 62 2.86 -10.00 25.13
C GLY A 62 3.31 -10.70 23.84
N LYS A 63 3.00 -10.16 22.65
CA LYS A 63 3.47 -10.72 21.38
C LYS A 63 4.99 -10.63 21.31
N VAL A 64 5.58 -11.70 20.78
CA VAL A 64 7.01 -11.83 20.58
C VAL A 64 7.37 -11.22 19.24
N PHE A 65 8.44 -10.44 19.19
CA PHE A 65 8.93 -9.79 17.99
C PHE A 65 10.41 -10.09 17.80
N SER A 66 10.74 -10.56 16.61
CA SER A 66 12.04 -11.08 16.25
C SER A 66 12.57 -10.35 15.01
N LYS A 67 13.80 -10.71 14.63
CA LYS A 67 14.36 -10.28 13.35
C LYS A 67 13.48 -10.67 12.15
N GLN A 68 12.82 -11.83 12.18
CA GLN A 68 11.99 -12.30 11.07
C GLN A 68 10.77 -11.39 10.86
N ASP A 69 10.18 -10.89 11.95
CA ASP A 69 9.07 -9.94 11.90
C ASP A 69 9.52 -8.61 11.29
N LEU A 70 10.74 -8.17 11.61
CA LEU A 70 11.32 -6.95 11.04
C LEU A 70 11.60 -7.09 9.52
N CYS A 71 11.87 -8.31 9.04
CA CYS A 71 12.06 -8.64 7.62
C CYS A 71 10.75 -8.77 6.82
N SER A 72 9.59 -8.49 7.42
CA SER A 72 8.30 -8.62 6.74
C SER A 72 8.23 -7.74 5.48
N LYS A 73 7.62 -8.26 4.40
CA LYS A 73 7.47 -7.54 3.12
C LYS A 73 6.64 -6.25 3.24
N HIS A 74 5.84 -6.15 4.30
CA HIS A 74 4.95 -5.01 4.55
C HIS A 74 5.62 -3.90 5.36
N ARG A 75 6.88 -4.09 5.80
CA ARG A 75 7.62 -3.12 6.60
C ARG A 75 8.66 -2.41 5.78
N VAL A 76 8.47 -1.11 5.61
CA VAL A 76 9.43 -0.24 4.91
C VAL A 76 10.04 0.72 5.92
N LEU A 77 11.37 0.85 5.90
CA LEU A 77 12.08 1.83 6.71
C LEU A 77 11.77 3.24 6.20
N GLN A 78 11.24 4.10 7.07
CA GLN A 78 11.00 5.51 6.79
C GLN A 78 12.18 6.36 7.24
N HIS A 79 12.60 6.16 8.49
CA HIS A 79 13.67 6.96 9.09
C HIS A 79 14.55 6.11 10.02
N LYS A 80 15.84 6.41 10.03
CA LYS A 80 16.84 5.77 10.87
C LYS A 80 17.77 6.84 11.45
N GLY A 81 18.12 6.69 12.72
CA GLY A 81 19.09 7.56 13.36
C GLY A 81 19.37 7.15 14.79
N LEU A 82 20.42 7.74 15.37
CA LEU A 82 20.80 7.51 16.75
C LEU A 82 19.99 8.44 17.65
N VAL A 83 19.47 7.88 18.74
CA VAL A 83 18.73 8.62 19.76
C VAL A 83 19.12 8.12 21.15
N TYR A 84 18.89 8.97 22.15
CA TYR A 84 19.25 8.74 23.53
C TYR A 84 18.01 8.45 24.36
N TRP A 85 17.83 7.20 24.75
CA TRP A 85 16.74 6.81 25.62
C TRP A 85 17.08 7.15 27.07
N LYS A 86 16.31 8.07 27.68
CA LYS A 86 16.44 8.41 29.09
C LYS A 86 15.80 7.34 29.99
N THR A 87 16.62 6.80 30.87
CA THR A 87 16.20 5.84 31.90
C THR A 87 15.47 6.53 33.05
N ALA A 88 14.75 5.75 33.85
CA ALA A 88 14.12 6.20 35.11
C ALA A 88 15.16 6.77 36.10
N THR A 89 16.42 6.37 35.99
CA THR A 89 17.53 6.94 36.78
C THR A 89 18.06 8.28 36.25
N GLY A 90 17.52 8.78 35.13
CA GLY A 90 17.96 10.00 34.46
C GLY A 90 19.16 9.82 33.51
N ARG A 91 19.72 8.61 33.39
CA ARG A 91 20.84 8.33 32.48
C ARG A 91 20.35 8.17 31.04
N LEU A 92 21.13 8.69 30.10
CA LEU A 92 20.90 8.52 28.67
C LEU A 92 21.62 7.27 28.16
N LYS A 93 20.91 6.43 27.41
CA LYS A 93 21.46 5.27 26.71
C LYS A 93 21.39 5.47 25.19
N ASP A 94 22.50 5.22 24.53
CA ASP A 94 22.60 5.28 23.08
C ASP A 94 21.83 4.11 22.46
N THR A 95 20.89 4.44 21.58
CA THR A 95 20.05 3.48 20.88
C THR A 95 19.89 3.89 19.43
N LEU A 96 19.94 2.92 18.51
CA LEU A 96 19.56 3.12 17.13
C LEU A 96 18.04 3.02 17.02
N ALA A 97 17.38 4.09 16.61
CA ALA A 97 15.95 4.08 16.31
C ALA A 97 15.72 3.80 14.83
N LEU A 98 14.77 2.91 14.56
CA LEU A 98 14.26 2.61 13.22
C LEU A 98 12.76 2.89 13.22
N LEU A 99 12.33 3.90 12.47
CA LEU A 99 10.92 4.17 12.19
C LEU A 99 10.53 3.43 10.92
N LEU A 100 9.68 2.42 11.06
CA LEU A 100 9.07 1.70 9.94
C LEU A 100 7.64 2.23 9.69
N THR A 101 6.92 1.61 8.76
CA THR A 101 5.55 1.97 8.38
C THR A 101 4.50 1.74 9.47
N ASP A 102 4.74 0.76 10.34
CA ASP A 102 3.79 0.29 11.37
C ASP A 102 4.38 0.30 12.79
N VAL A 103 5.71 0.28 12.92
CA VAL A 103 6.39 0.19 14.23
C VAL A 103 7.61 1.12 14.32
N LEU A 104 7.90 1.57 15.53
CA LEU A 104 9.16 2.22 15.91
C LEU A 104 9.99 1.25 16.76
N VAL A 105 11.23 0.98 16.34
CA VAL A 105 12.11 -0.03 16.95
C VAL A 105 13.38 0.62 17.50
N PHE A 106 13.75 0.28 18.72
CA PHE A 106 15.00 0.66 19.35
C PHE A 106 15.96 -0.52 19.44
N LEU A 107 17.16 -0.34 18.90
CA LEU A 107 18.24 -1.32 18.95
C LEU A 107 19.42 -0.77 19.75
N GLN A 108 20.13 -1.66 20.44
CA GLN A 108 21.39 -1.37 21.10
C GLN A 108 22.52 -2.06 20.36
N GLU A 109 23.60 -1.32 20.12
CA GLU A 109 24.83 -1.90 19.60
C GLU A 109 25.64 -2.51 20.74
N LYS A 110 25.97 -3.79 20.61
CA LYS A 110 26.80 -4.54 21.53
C LYS A 110 27.73 -5.43 20.72
N ASP A 111 29.03 -5.32 20.96
CA ASP A 111 30.05 -6.14 20.28
C ASP A 111 29.93 -6.10 18.75
N GLN A 112 29.72 -4.90 18.18
CA GLN A 112 29.49 -4.62 16.74
C GLN A 112 28.20 -5.22 16.13
N ARG A 113 27.38 -5.91 16.94
CA ARG A 113 26.08 -6.47 16.58
C ARG A 113 24.95 -5.61 17.15
N PHE A 114 23.77 -5.69 16.55
CA PHE A 114 22.57 -5.11 17.13
C PHE A 114 21.76 -6.15 17.92
N THR A 115 21.17 -5.70 19.01
CA THR A 115 20.17 -6.42 19.81
C THR A 115 19.01 -5.47 20.12
N PHE A 116 17.82 -5.99 20.40
CA PHE A 116 16.69 -5.15 20.82
C PHE A 116 17.02 -4.46 22.14
N ALA A 117 16.74 -3.17 22.24
CA ALA A 117 17.16 -2.37 23.38
C ALA A 117 16.54 -2.89 24.70
N ALA A 118 17.36 -3.05 25.73
CA ALA A 118 16.89 -3.38 27.07
C ALA A 118 17.05 -2.15 27.99
N VAL A 119 15.98 -1.37 28.13
CA VAL A 119 15.95 -0.13 28.94
C VAL A 119 14.71 -0.13 29.82
N ASP A 120 14.89 -0.02 31.14
CA ASP A 120 13.83 0.04 32.15
C ASP A 120 12.73 -1.03 32.05
N GLN A 121 13.06 -2.20 31.47
CA GLN A 121 12.09 -3.27 31.16
C GLN A 121 10.92 -2.82 30.26
N LYS A 122 11.06 -1.69 29.56
CA LYS A 122 10.08 -1.20 28.60
C LYS A 122 10.27 -1.90 27.25
N PRO A 123 9.17 -2.23 26.54
CA PRO A 123 9.23 -2.77 25.19
C PRO A 123 10.07 -1.89 24.24
N PRO A 124 11.07 -2.45 23.55
CA PRO A 124 11.87 -1.69 22.58
C PRO A 124 11.20 -1.57 21.21
N VAL A 125 10.03 -2.17 21.03
CA VAL A 125 9.24 -2.11 19.80
C VAL A 125 7.90 -1.49 20.16
N ILE A 126 7.59 -0.35 19.54
CA ILE A 126 6.41 0.44 19.82
C ILE A 126 5.55 0.47 18.55
N PRO A 127 4.33 -0.08 18.56
CA PRO A 127 3.37 0.11 17.47
C PRO A 127 3.09 1.61 17.24
N LEU A 128 2.96 2.02 15.98
CA LEU A 128 2.65 3.41 15.64
C LEU A 128 1.17 3.72 15.85
N GLN A 129 0.29 2.70 15.83
CA GLN A 129 -1.12 2.87 16.14
C GLN A 129 -1.29 3.57 17.49
N LYS A 130 -2.01 4.70 17.47
CA LYS A 130 -2.28 5.54 18.65
C LYS A 130 -1.01 6.01 19.38
N LEU A 131 0.14 6.10 18.70
CA LEU A 131 1.36 6.67 19.24
C LEU A 131 1.30 8.20 19.23
N ILE A 132 1.44 8.81 20.40
CA ILE A 132 1.41 10.27 20.54
C ILE A 132 2.83 10.78 20.78
N VAL A 133 3.27 11.75 19.97
CA VAL A 133 4.59 12.38 20.11
C VAL A 133 4.47 13.82 20.60
N ARG A 134 5.10 14.13 21.74
CA ARG A 134 5.07 15.44 22.40
C ARG A 134 6.47 15.97 22.67
N GLU A 135 6.58 17.29 22.80
CA GLU A 135 7.82 17.96 23.18
C GLU A 135 8.02 17.86 24.69
N VAL A 136 9.27 17.77 25.14
CA VAL A 136 9.60 17.89 26.57
C VAL A 136 9.73 19.38 26.91
N ALA A 137 9.01 19.83 27.93
CA ALA A 137 9.14 21.21 28.41
C ALA A 137 10.53 21.46 28.98
N ASN A 138 11.14 22.60 28.64
CA ASN A 138 12.47 23.02 29.10
C ASN A 138 13.62 22.06 28.72
N GLU A 139 13.42 21.18 27.75
CA GLU A 139 14.48 20.33 27.17
C GLU A 139 14.31 20.28 25.66
N GLU A 140 15.04 21.14 24.95
CA GLU A 140 14.81 21.38 23.52
C GLU A 140 15.13 20.17 22.64
N ARG A 141 15.95 19.23 23.12
CA ARG A 141 16.34 18.02 22.41
C ARG A 141 15.49 16.80 22.80
N GLY A 142 14.59 16.95 23.77
CA GLY A 142 13.77 15.87 24.29
C GLY A 142 12.40 15.80 23.62
N MET A 143 11.92 14.57 23.42
CA MET A 143 10.54 14.28 23.06
C MET A 143 9.99 13.12 23.89
N PHE A 144 8.69 13.18 24.17
CA PHE A 144 7.94 12.07 24.75
C PHE A 144 7.23 11.29 23.64
N LEU A 145 7.34 9.95 23.72
CA LEU A 145 6.52 9.03 22.94
C LEU A 145 5.54 8.36 23.91
N ILE A 146 4.25 8.45 23.64
CA ILE A 146 3.20 7.89 24.49
C ILE A 146 2.47 6.85 23.66
N SER A 147 2.76 5.58 23.93
CA SER A 147 2.08 4.46 23.29
C SER A 147 0.79 4.16 24.04
N ALA A 148 -0.35 4.42 23.41
CA ALA A 148 -1.64 4.00 23.94
C ALA A 148 -1.89 2.53 23.58
N SER A 149 -2.28 1.73 24.56
CA SER A 149 -2.58 0.30 24.39
C SER A 149 -3.71 -0.09 25.34
N SER A 150 -4.41 -1.19 25.03
CA SER A 150 -5.45 -1.78 25.90
C SER A 150 -4.94 -2.16 27.29
N VAL A 151 -3.63 -2.46 27.43
CA VAL A 151 -2.98 -2.76 28.72
C VAL A 151 -2.65 -1.46 29.51
N GLY A 152 -2.79 -0.29 28.89
CA GLY A 152 -2.54 1.03 29.47
C GLY A 152 -1.57 1.87 28.63
N PRO A 153 -1.39 3.17 28.94
CA PRO A 153 -0.42 4.01 28.25
C PRO A 153 1.01 3.74 28.73
N GLU A 154 1.99 3.85 27.84
CA GLU A 154 3.42 3.78 28.15
C GLU A 154 4.13 5.03 27.63
N MET A 155 4.91 5.67 28.51
CA MET A 155 5.63 6.90 28.18
C MET A 155 7.12 6.64 28.06
N TYR A 156 7.72 7.07 26.96
CA TYR A 156 9.14 6.98 26.64
C TYR A 156 9.70 8.39 26.51
N GLU A 157 10.86 8.65 27.11
CA GLU A 157 11.55 9.93 26.98
C GLU A 157 12.83 9.73 26.18
N VAL A 158 12.87 10.33 25.00
CA VAL A 158 13.93 10.14 24.00
C VAL A 158 14.52 11.50 23.67
N HIS A 159 15.85 11.56 23.62
CA HIS A 159 16.58 12.78 23.26
C HIS A 159 17.37 12.57 21.97
N THR A 160 17.64 13.66 21.26
CA THR A 160 18.43 13.70 20.02
C THR A 160 19.68 14.56 20.23
N ILE A 161 20.57 14.66 19.22
CA ILE A 161 21.76 15.50 19.34
C ILE A 161 21.43 17.00 19.30
N SER A 162 20.37 17.39 18.57
CA SER A 162 19.94 18.79 18.42
C SER A 162 18.42 18.94 18.39
N ARG A 163 17.94 20.19 18.57
CA ARG A 163 16.52 20.55 18.49
C ARG A 163 15.96 20.31 17.08
N GLU A 164 16.75 20.57 16.05
CA GLU A 164 16.38 20.36 14.65
C GLU A 164 16.17 18.87 14.37
N GLU A 165 17.05 18.02 14.89
CA GLU A 165 16.92 16.57 14.78
C GLU A 165 15.68 16.08 15.56
N ARG A 166 15.42 16.59 16.77
CA ARG A 166 14.19 16.30 17.52
C ARG A 166 12.96 16.66 16.69
N ASN A 167 12.94 17.85 16.10
CA ASN A 167 11.82 18.30 15.26
C ASN A 167 11.65 17.46 13.99
N ALA A 168 12.75 17.01 13.39
CA ALA A 168 12.71 16.09 12.25
C ALA A 168 12.10 14.75 12.65
N TRP A 169 12.56 14.14 13.75
CA TRP A 169 11.99 12.90 14.29
C TRP A 169 10.50 13.02 14.61
N MET A 170 10.09 14.08 15.33
CA MET A 170 8.67 14.27 15.65
C MET A 170 7.81 14.38 14.40
N ARG A 171 8.28 15.10 13.36
CA ARG A 171 7.56 15.22 12.09
C ARG A 171 7.44 13.87 11.37
N GLN A 172 8.54 13.14 11.27
CA GLN A 172 8.58 11.82 10.62
C GLN A 172 7.69 10.82 11.34
N ILE A 173 7.73 10.77 12.68
CA ILE A 173 6.88 9.86 13.45
C ILE A 173 5.41 10.24 13.29
N ARG A 174 5.05 11.53 13.38
CA ARG A 174 3.65 11.96 13.18
C ARG A 174 3.13 11.60 11.79
N GLN A 175 3.94 11.83 10.76
CA GLN A 175 3.59 11.43 9.39
C GLN A 175 3.41 9.92 9.26
N ALA A 176 4.31 9.14 9.86
CA ALA A 176 4.22 7.67 9.82
C ALA A 176 2.97 7.16 10.57
N VAL A 177 2.64 7.74 11.72
CA VAL A 177 1.43 7.42 12.51
C VAL A 177 0.15 7.74 11.72
N GLU A 178 0.11 8.86 11.01
CA GLU A 178 -1.04 9.24 10.17
C GLU A 178 -1.20 8.32 8.95
N SER A 179 -0.11 7.82 8.39
CA SER A 179 -0.12 6.85 7.28
C SER A 179 -0.30 5.38 7.73
N CYS A 180 -0.40 5.13 9.03
CA CYS A 180 -0.42 3.79 9.59
C CYS A 180 -1.82 3.16 9.42
N PRO A 181 -1.95 1.92 8.92
CA PRO A 181 -3.25 1.26 8.78
C PRO A 181 -3.95 1.08 10.14
N GLU A 182 -5.29 1.18 10.15
CA GLU A 182 -6.10 1.02 11.36
C GLU A 182 -6.05 -0.42 11.90
N GLU A 183 -6.21 -0.57 13.24
CA GLU A 183 -6.07 -1.87 13.93
C GLU A 183 -7.04 -2.94 13.39
N GLU A 184 -8.26 -2.55 13.00
CA GLU A 184 -9.27 -3.47 12.45
C GLU A 184 -8.85 -4.03 11.08
N GLU A 185 -8.30 -3.17 10.21
CA GLU A 185 -7.78 -3.59 8.91
C GLU A 185 -6.52 -4.46 9.02
N GLU A 186 -5.68 -4.27 10.05
CA GLU A 186 -4.52 -5.12 10.29
C GLU A 186 -4.92 -6.52 10.78
N GLU A 187 -5.91 -6.65 11.65
CA GLU A 187 -6.39 -7.94 12.13
C GLU A 187 -7.00 -8.76 10.98
N GLU A 188 -7.84 -8.14 10.14
CA GLU A 188 -8.42 -8.77 8.96
C GLU A 188 -7.34 -9.19 7.94
N ARG A 189 -6.39 -8.30 7.61
CA ARG A 189 -5.28 -8.63 6.70
C ARG A 189 -4.37 -9.73 7.27
N SER A 190 -4.16 -9.76 8.58
CA SER A 190 -3.33 -10.78 9.23
C SER A 190 -4.00 -12.15 9.19
N ASN A 191 -5.32 -12.21 9.38
CA ASN A 191 -6.09 -13.44 9.33
C ASN A 191 -6.16 -14.01 7.91
N GLU A 192 -6.37 -13.16 6.90
CA GLU A 192 -6.35 -13.56 5.49
C GLU A 192 -4.94 -14.04 5.08
N SER A 193 -3.88 -13.40 5.56
CA SER A 193 -2.50 -13.82 5.30
C SER A 193 -2.17 -15.18 5.94
N GLU A 194 -2.62 -15.44 7.17
CA GLU A 194 -2.40 -16.73 7.85
C GLU A 194 -3.21 -17.87 7.20
N GLU A 195 -4.43 -17.61 6.75
CA GLU A 195 -5.23 -18.59 6.02
C GLU A 195 -4.64 -18.91 4.64
N THR A 196 -4.20 -17.88 3.90
CA THR A 196 -3.55 -18.08 2.60
C THR A 196 -2.21 -18.80 2.74
N LYS A 197 -1.40 -18.50 3.76
CA LYS A 197 -0.17 -19.26 4.07
C LYS A 197 -0.47 -20.72 4.35
N ARG A 198 -1.41 -21.02 5.26
CA ARG A 198 -1.83 -22.40 5.56
C ARG A 198 -2.30 -23.14 4.30
N ALA A 199 -3.04 -22.47 3.42
CA ALA A 199 -3.47 -23.04 2.16
C ALA A 199 -2.28 -23.32 1.21
N THR A 200 -1.29 -22.44 1.13
CA THR A 200 -0.08 -22.68 0.32
C THR A 200 0.80 -23.79 0.87
N GLU A 201 0.97 -23.88 2.18
CA GLU A 201 1.73 -24.94 2.85
C GLU A 201 1.08 -26.31 2.64
N ALA A 202 -0.25 -26.40 2.78
CA ALA A 202 -1.00 -27.61 2.49
C ALA A 202 -0.88 -28.04 1.01
N ARG A 203 -0.81 -27.07 0.08
CA ARG A 203 -0.59 -27.34 -1.35
C ARG A 203 0.82 -27.86 -1.62
N ILE A 204 1.84 -27.26 -1.01
CA ILE A 204 3.23 -27.71 -1.14
C ILE A 204 3.38 -29.13 -0.61
N GLN A 205 2.81 -29.42 0.58
CA GLN A 205 2.85 -30.76 1.15
C GLN A 205 2.21 -31.82 0.24
N LYS A 206 1.07 -31.50 -0.37
CA LYS A 206 0.43 -32.39 -1.37
C LYS A 206 1.31 -32.60 -2.60
N ILE A 207 1.97 -31.55 -3.10
CA ILE A 207 2.90 -31.67 -4.23
C ILE A 207 4.06 -32.59 -3.88
N THR A 208 4.66 -32.44 -2.70
CA THR A 208 5.75 -33.30 -2.24
C THR A 208 5.30 -34.76 -2.13
N GLN A 209 4.10 -35.01 -1.58
CA GLN A 209 3.53 -36.35 -1.51
C GLN A 209 3.34 -36.98 -2.90
N PHE A 210 2.85 -36.20 -3.87
CA PHE A 210 2.75 -36.67 -5.25
C PHE A 210 4.12 -36.95 -5.87
N GLN A 211 5.12 -36.11 -5.61
CA GLN A 211 6.50 -36.34 -6.08
C GLN A 211 7.10 -37.62 -5.51
N GLU A 212 6.93 -37.89 -4.20
CA GLU A 212 7.40 -39.12 -3.57
C GLU A 212 6.71 -40.36 -4.14
N THR A 213 5.39 -40.28 -4.37
CA THR A 213 4.62 -41.38 -4.95
C THR A 213 5.05 -41.67 -6.40
N LEU A 214 5.28 -40.61 -7.19
CA LEU A 214 5.77 -40.73 -8.57
C LEU A 214 7.17 -41.33 -8.60
N LEU A 215 8.08 -40.87 -7.75
CA LEU A 215 9.43 -41.44 -7.64
C LEU A 215 9.40 -42.92 -7.25
N ALA A 216 8.50 -43.33 -6.34
CA ALA A 216 8.33 -44.73 -6.00
C ALA A 216 7.80 -45.58 -7.17
N GLN A 217 6.91 -45.02 -7.99
CA GLN A 217 6.43 -45.69 -9.20
C GLN A 217 7.53 -45.79 -10.27
N ASP A 218 8.29 -44.73 -10.48
CA ASP A 218 9.42 -44.72 -11.42
C ASP A 218 10.46 -45.78 -11.01
N GLN A 219 10.74 -45.92 -9.72
CA GLN A 219 11.62 -46.98 -9.21
C GLN A 219 11.07 -48.39 -9.49
N MET A 220 9.77 -48.62 -9.32
CA MET A 220 9.17 -49.91 -9.66
C MET A 220 9.28 -50.22 -11.17
N ILE A 221 9.13 -49.21 -12.02
CA ILE A 221 9.32 -49.36 -13.46
C ILE A 221 10.78 -49.71 -13.77
N CYS A 222 11.75 -49.03 -13.15
CA CYS A 222 13.18 -49.34 -13.29
C CYS A 222 13.47 -50.80 -12.93
N ASN A 223 13.01 -51.26 -11.76
CA ASN A 223 13.24 -52.63 -11.31
C ASN A 223 12.61 -53.66 -12.29
N THR A 224 11.39 -53.39 -12.77
CA THR A 224 10.71 -54.27 -13.74
C THR A 224 11.46 -54.33 -15.07
N LEU A 225 12.03 -53.20 -15.51
CA LEU A 225 12.83 -53.14 -16.74
C LEU A 225 14.17 -53.88 -16.58
N GLU A 226 14.80 -53.77 -15.41
CA GLU A 226 16.01 -54.52 -15.08
C GLU A 226 15.75 -56.03 -15.11
N GLU A 227 14.69 -56.51 -14.44
CA GLU A 227 14.26 -57.92 -14.49
C GLU A 227 14.00 -58.37 -15.93
N LYS A 228 13.35 -57.53 -16.75
CA LYS A 228 13.09 -57.85 -18.16
C LYS A 228 14.39 -57.95 -18.97
N LEU A 229 15.36 -57.07 -18.72
CA LEU A 229 16.66 -57.09 -19.40
C LEU A 229 17.48 -58.31 -18.99
N GLU A 230 17.43 -58.73 -17.73
CA GLU A 230 18.05 -59.98 -17.26
C GLU A 230 17.45 -61.19 -17.98
N LEU A 231 16.12 -61.28 -18.08
CA LEU A 231 15.46 -62.35 -18.82
C LEU A 231 15.85 -62.36 -20.31
N TYR A 232 16.02 -61.19 -20.94
CA TYR A 232 16.53 -61.11 -22.32
C TYR A 232 17.98 -61.58 -22.44
N ALA A 233 18.83 -61.27 -21.46
CA ALA A 233 20.21 -61.73 -21.43
C ALA A 233 20.27 -63.26 -21.32
N GLU A 234 19.53 -63.85 -20.38
CA GLU A 234 19.41 -65.32 -20.23
C GLU A 234 18.86 -65.99 -21.50
N LEU A 235 17.82 -65.43 -22.11
CA LEU A 235 17.25 -65.93 -23.36
C LEU A 235 18.26 -65.88 -24.52
N THR A 236 19.09 -64.83 -24.56
CA THR A 236 20.14 -64.65 -25.57
C THR A 236 21.28 -65.65 -25.37
N GLU A 237 21.66 -65.93 -24.11
CA GLU A 237 22.64 -66.98 -23.78
C GLU A 237 22.14 -68.38 -24.15
N LEU A 238 20.84 -68.66 -23.96
CA LEU A 238 20.21 -69.92 -24.35
C LEU A 238 20.02 -70.05 -25.88
N SER A 239 19.85 -68.93 -26.59
CA SER A 239 19.62 -68.93 -28.05
C SER A 239 20.90 -68.93 -28.88
N LEU A 240 22.05 -68.52 -28.33
CA LEU A 240 23.32 -68.44 -29.06
C LEU A 240 24.20 -69.67 -28.81
N GLY A 241 23.88 -70.74 -29.54
CA GLY A 241 24.78 -71.87 -29.80
C GLY A 241 25.70 -71.65 -31.01
N SER A 242 26.26 -70.46 -31.24
CA SER A 242 27.51 -70.18 -32.01
C SER A 242 27.75 -68.67 -32.11
N PRO A 243 29.02 -68.20 -32.21
CA PRO A 243 29.33 -66.78 -32.25
C PRO A 243 29.25 -66.23 -33.69
N GLU A 244 28.16 -65.57 -34.04
CA GLU A 244 28.09 -64.65 -35.18
C GLU A 244 27.63 -63.26 -34.67
N PRO A 245 28.29 -62.15 -35.06
CA PRO A 245 28.13 -60.89 -34.38
C PRO A 245 26.79 -60.23 -34.76
N ILE A 246 25.85 -60.25 -33.83
CA ILE A 246 24.59 -59.51 -33.93
C ILE A 246 24.93 -58.01 -33.82
N PRO A 247 24.55 -57.16 -34.80
CA PRO A 247 24.82 -55.73 -34.72
C PRO A 247 24.00 -55.14 -33.57
N HIS A 248 24.68 -54.69 -32.52
CA HIS A 248 24.08 -53.96 -31.42
C HIS A 248 23.23 -52.81 -31.97
N ARG A 249 21.91 -52.85 -31.73
CA ARG A 249 21.02 -51.71 -31.95
C ARG A 249 21.32 -50.67 -30.87
N HIS A 250 22.24 -49.77 -31.21
CA HIS A 250 22.64 -48.65 -30.38
C HIS A 250 21.46 -47.67 -30.24
N LEU A 251 21.06 -47.41 -28.99
CA LEU A 251 20.13 -46.34 -28.57
C LEU A 251 20.88 -45.03 -28.27
N LEU A 252 21.94 -44.74 -29.03
CA LEU A 252 22.71 -43.50 -28.89
C LEU A 252 22.94 -42.88 -30.27
N VAL A 253 22.40 -41.68 -30.45
CA VAL A 253 22.54 -40.85 -31.65
C VAL A 253 24.03 -40.58 -31.91
N GLN A 254 24.53 -41.07 -33.03
CA GLN A 254 25.86 -40.72 -33.53
C GLN A 254 25.80 -39.33 -34.18
N VAL A 255 26.59 -38.40 -33.66
CA VAL A 255 26.75 -37.05 -34.22
C VAL A 255 27.71 -37.15 -35.39
N ASP A 256 27.23 -36.89 -36.61
CA ASP A 256 28.10 -36.69 -37.76
C ASP A 256 28.40 -35.20 -37.99
N SER A 257 29.60 -34.99 -38.53
CA SER A 257 30.34 -33.73 -38.61
C SER A 257 29.72 -32.69 -39.56
N ASP A 258 28.80 -31.85 -39.07
CA ASP A 258 28.48 -30.53 -39.67
C ASP A 258 27.79 -29.57 -38.65
N ALA A 259 28.18 -29.67 -37.38
CA ALA A 259 27.53 -29.01 -36.25
C ALA A 259 27.60 -27.46 -36.14
N PRO A 260 28.51 -26.66 -36.75
CA PRO A 260 28.61 -25.26 -36.37
C PRO A 260 27.64 -24.31 -37.06
N ARG A 261 26.95 -24.71 -38.15
CA ARG A 261 26.05 -23.81 -38.90
C ARG A 261 24.57 -23.90 -38.54
N LEU A 262 24.13 -25.02 -37.96
CA LEU A 262 22.73 -25.24 -37.54
C LEU A 262 22.42 -24.74 -36.11
N ALA A 263 23.43 -24.68 -35.23
CA ALA A 263 23.25 -24.27 -33.84
C ALA A 263 22.84 -22.79 -33.69
N SER A 264 23.37 -21.91 -34.55
CA SER A 264 23.06 -20.46 -34.53
C SER A 264 21.61 -20.17 -34.97
N THR A 265 21.13 -20.89 -35.97
CA THR A 265 19.75 -20.80 -36.47
C THR A 265 18.75 -21.36 -35.46
N LEU A 266 19.09 -22.43 -34.75
CA LEU A 266 18.25 -23.01 -33.69
C LEU A 266 18.17 -22.14 -32.43
N LEU A 267 19.25 -21.48 -32.03
CA LEU A 267 19.26 -20.55 -30.89
C LEU A 267 18.39 -19.31 -31.14
N THR A 268 18.42 -18.81 -32.36
CA THR A 268 17.62 -17.64 -32.77
C THR A 268 16.13 -17.99 -32.89
N ALA A 269 15.80 -19.24 -33.27
CA ALA A 269 14.44 -19.77 -33.26
C ALA A 269 13.93 -20.01 -31.82
N ALA A 270 14.76 -20.59 -30.95
CA ALA A 270 14.41 -20.88 -29.56
C ALA A 270 14.07 -19.62 -28.73
N LEU A 271 14.78 -18.51 -28.97
CA LEU A 271 14.49 -17.22 -28.32
C LEU A 271 13.15 -16.60 -28.77
N LYS A 272 12.71 -16.88 -30.01
CA LYS A 272 11.41 -16.45 -30.52
C LYS A 272 10.25 -17.33 -30.01
N GLU A 273 10.58 -18.56 -29.59
CA GLU A 273 9.65 -19.58 -29.11
C GLU A 273 9.31 -19.49 -27.61
N GLY A 274 9.87 -18.54 -26.86
CA GLY A 274 9.56 -18.31 -25.43
C GLY A 274 8.09 -17.98 -25.12
N LYS A 275 7.26 -17.77 -26.16
CA LYS A 275 5.80 -17.65 -26.05
C LYS A 275 5.06 -19.02 -26.05
N LYS A 276 5.78 -20.16 -26.14
CA LYS A 276 5.23 -21.54 -26.20
C LYS A 276 5.05 -22.26 -24.85
N THR A 277 4.89 -21.56 -23.73
CA THR A 277 4.59 -22.23 -22.43
C THR A 277 3.24 -22.96 -22.44
N HIS A 278 2.29 -22.54 -23.29
CA HIS A 278 1.01 -23.23 -23.50
C HIS A 278 1.14 -24.49 -24.37
N TRP A 279 2.06 -24.49 -25.35
CA TRP A 279 2.28 -25.64 -26.23
C TRP A 279 3.01 -26.78 -25.51
N ILE A 280 3.96 -26.46 -24.62
CA ILE A 280 4.69 -27.48 -23.84
C ILE A 280 3.74 -28.32 -22.99
N LYS A 281 2.71 -27.71 -22.38
CA LYS A 281 1.68 -28.46 -21.63
C LYS A 281 0.85 -29.39 -22.52
N LYS A 282 0.48 -28.96 -23.73
CA LYS A 282 -0.28 -29.78 -24.69
C LYS A 282 0.57 -30.89 -25.31
N THR A 283 1.84 -30.61 -25.63
CA THR A 283 2.78 -31.59 -26.16
C THR A 283 3.12 -32.65 -25.11
N PHE A 284 3.22 -32.29 -23.82
CA PHE A 284 3.46 -33.25 -22.75
C PHE A 284 2.30 -34.23 -22.57
N ILE A 285 1.04 -33.75 -22.63
CA ILE A 285 -0.16 -34.62 -22.58
C ILE A 285 -0.24 -35.54 -23.80
N HIS A 286 0.15 -35.05 -24.99
CA HIS A 286 0.14 -35.84 -26.22
C HIS A 286 1.24 -36.92 -26.22
N ILE A 287 2.44 -36.59 -25.74
CA ILE A 287 3.55 -37.55 -25.60
C ILE A 287 3.20 -38.62 -24.56
N PHE A 288 2.58 -38.24 -23.44
CA PHE A 288 2.19 -39.20 -22.41
C PHE A 288 1.09 -40.16 -22.90
N LYS A 289 0.09 -39.66 -23.65
CA LYS A 289 -0.94 -40.50 -24.31
C LYS A 289 -0.35 -41.40 -25.41
N SER A 290 0.62 -40.91 -26.17
CA SER A 290 1.29 -41.68 -27.22
C SER A 290 2.17 -42.80 -26.66
N ALA A 291 2.84 -42.55 -25.53
CA ALA A 291 3.67 -43.55 -24.85
C ALA A 291 2.84 -44.66 -24.20
N THR A 292 1.65 -44.35 -23.65
CA THR A 292 0.74 -45.37 -23.09
C THR A 292 0.13 -46.28 -24.15
N VAL A 293 -0.26 -45.73 -25.31
CA VAL A 293 -0.76 -46.52 -26.45
C VAL A 293 0.35 -47.42 -27.02
N SER A 294 1.58 -46.92 -27.14
CA SER A 294 2.72 -47.70 -27.65
C SER A 294 3.18 -48.81 -26.70
N LEU A 295 3.07 -48.61 -25.38
CA LEU A 295 3.29 -49.67 -24.38
C LEU A 295 2.19 -50.75 -24.41
N GLN A 296 0.95 -50.38 -24.74
CA GLN A 296 -0.19 -51.29 -24.83
C GLN A 296 -0.19 -52.11 -26.15
N ASP A 297 0.21 -51.50 -27.27
CA ASP A 297 0.35 -52.19 -28.57
C ASP A 297 1.52 -53.20 -28.55
N SER A 298 2.61 -52.88 -27.84
CA SER A 298 3.76 -53.78 -27.65
C SER A 298 3.38 -55.06 -26.88
N SER A 299 2.44 -54.98 -25.92
CA SER A 299 1.94 -56.15 -25.19
C SER A 299 1.00 -57.02 -26.04
N CYS A 300 0.30 -56.43 -27.01
CA CYS A 300 -0.63 -57.13 -27.89
C CYS A 300 0.11 -57.88 -29.01
N GLU A 301 1.20 -57.30 -29.55
CA GLU A 301 2.06 -57.93 -30.55
C GLU A 301 2.77 -59.17 -29.99
N ILE A 302 3.22 -59.12 -28.72
CA ILE A 302 3.86 -60.24 -28.02
C ILE A 302 2.87 -61.41 -27.81
N GLN A 303 1.61 -61.11 -27.49
CA GLN A 303 0.57 -62.14 -27.32
C GLN A 303 0.10 -62.76 -28.64
N LYS A 304 0.28 -62.04 -29.77
CA LYS A 304 0.03 -62.53 -31.13
C LYS A 304 1.12 -63.47 -31.65
N LEU A 305 2.38 -63.19 -31.31
CA LEU A 305 3.53 -64.03 -31.65
C LEU A 305 3.54 -65.34 -30.85
N LEU A 306 3.12 -65.30 -29.57
CA LEU A 306 2.94 -66.52 -28.76
C LEU A 306 1.81 -67.45 -29.26
N LEU A 307 0.84 -66.93 -30.02
CA LEU A 307 -0.25 -67.73 -30.60
C LEU A 307 0.14 -68.38 -31.94
N GLN A 308 1.26 -68.00 -32.55
CA GLN A 308 1.67 -68.44 -33.88
C GLN A 308 2.70 -69.59 -33.88
N GLU A 309 3.25 -69.95 -32.71
CA GLU A 309 4.15 -71.12 -32.51
C GLU A 309 3.40 -72.43 -32.15
N GLY A 310 2.10 -72.51 -32.46
CA GLY A 310 1.21 -73.57 -32.01
C GLY A 310 1.06 -74.82 -32.91
N GLU A 311 1.96 -75.13 -33.85
CA GLU A 311 1.88 -76.39 -34.61
C GLU A 311 3.26 -77.06 -34.81
N LEU A 312 3.58 -78.01 -33.91
CA LEU A 312 4.16 -79.35 -34.17
C LEU A 312 4.48 -80.09 -32.82
N ALA A 313 3.46 -80.77 -32.27
CA ALA A 313 3.37 -82.01 -31.44
C ALA A 313 4.51 -82.50 -30.48
N PRO A 314 4.24 -83.45 -29.55
CA PRO A 314 3.31 -83.44 -28.41
C PRO A 314 3.95 -84.02 -27.11
N LEU A 315 3.95 -83.33 -25.95
CA LEU A 315 4.21 -84.01 -24.65
C LEU A 315 3.47 -83.37 -23.45
N ARG A 316 2.62 -84.21 -22.83
CA ARG A 316 2.13 -84.28 -21.43
C ARG A 316 1.87 -82.99 -20.63
N ALA A 317 0.57 -82.74 -20.45
CA ALA A 317 -0.17 -82.41 -19.21
C ALA A 317 0.54 -81.66 -18.06
N LEU A 318 0.01 -80.48 -17.70
CA LEU A 318 -0.28 -79.99 -16.31
C LEU A 318 -1.29 -78.80 -16.37
N PRO A 319 -2.03 -78.47 -15.28
CA PRO A 319 -3.35 -77.83 -15.33
C PRO A 319 -3.34 -76.33 -14.98
N SER A 320 -3.93 -75.46 -15.83
CA SER A 320 -4.33 -74.09 -15.44
C SER A 320 -5.15 -73.40 -16.54
N LEU A 321 -6.46 -73.66 -16.59
CA LEU A 321 -7.41 -73.00 -17.52
C LEU A 321 -8.54 -72.24 -16.77
N GLN A 322 -8.39 -72.07 -15.44
CA GLN A 322 -9.37 -71.35 -14.60
C GLN A 322 -8.92 -69.93 -14.19
N ASN A 323 -7.67 -69.53 -14.45
CA ASN A 323 -7.15 -68.22 -14.04
C ASN A 323 -7.29 -67.13 -15.11
N THR A 324 -7.22 -67.47 -16.41
CA THR A 324 -7.28 -66.49 -17.51
C THR A 324 -8.66 -65.82 -17.67
N LYS A 325 -9.73 -66.50 -17.29
CA LYS A 325 -11.09 -65.94 -17.32
C LYS A 325 -11.34 -64.92 -16.20
N LYS A 326 -10.74 -65.15 -15.03
CA LYS A 326 -10.82 -64.24 -13.88
C LYS A 326 -10.01 -62.95 -14.12
N GLU A 327 -8.84 -63.07 -14.74
CA GLU A 327 -8.01 -61.92 -15.13
C GLU A 327 -8.71 -61.04 -16.17
N ALA A 328 -9.41 -61.62 -17.15
CA ALA A 328 -10.18 -60.87 -18.14
C ALA A 328 -11.35 -60.09 -17.52
N ASP A 329 -12.08 -60.70 -16.58
CA ASP A 329 -13.17 -60.06 -15.83
C ASP A 329 -12.65 -58.92 -14.93
N GLU A 330 -11.46 -59.10 -14.35
CA GLU A 330 -10.82 -58.11 -13.48
C GLU A 330 -10.30 -56.90 -14.29
N VAL A 331 -9.74 -57.14 -15.47
CA VAL A 331 -9.36 -56.07 -16.41
C VAL A 331 -10.59 -55.30 -16.91
N GLN A 332 -11.70 -55.98 -17.24
CA GLN A 332 -12.96 -55.29 -17.60
C GLN A 332 -13.50 -54.43 -16.45
N LYS A 333 -13.42 -54.92 -15.22
CA LYS A 333 -13.82 -54.18 -14.01
C LYS A 333 -12.95 -52.94 -13.79
N LEU A 334 -11.63 -53.05 -14.00
CA LEU A 334 -10.71 -51.91 -13.93
C LEU A 334 -10.97 -50.90 -15.04
N HIS A 335 -11.29 -51.35 -16.26
CA HIS A 335 -11.65 -50.48 -17.39
C HIS A 335 -12.92 -49.68 -17.11
N LEU A 336 -13.93 -50.32 -16.51
CA LEU A 336 -15.17 -49.64 -16.12
C LEU A 336 -14.93 -48.62 -15.00
N LYS A 337 -14.09 -48.97 -14.01
CA LYS A 337 -13.68 -48.04 -12.94
C LYS A 337 -12.94 -46.83 -13.48
N LEU A 338 -11.98 -47.03 -14.39
CA LEU A 338 -11.24 -45.94 -15.02
C LEU A 338 -12.19 -45.01 -15.80
N LYS A 339 -13.16 -45.56 -16.53
CA LYS A 339 -14.18 -44.78 -17.24
C LYS A 339 -15.06 -43.96 -16.28
N GLN A 340 -15.39 -44.51 -15.11
CA GLN A 340 -16.14 -43.79 -14.08
C GLN A 340 -15.32 -42.69 -13.40
N GLU A 341 -14.03 -42.93 -13.13
CA GLU A 341 -13.11 -41.91 -12.61
C GLU A 341 -12.89 -40.79 -13.64
N GLN A 342 -12.72 -41.12 -14.92
CA GLN A 342 -12.63 -40.14 -16.00
C GLN A 342 -13.88 -39.25 -16.04
N GLN A 343 -15.09 -39.82 -15.99
CA GLN A 343 -16.32 -39.04 -15.97
C GLN A 343 -16.49 -38.18 -14.72
N ARG A 344 -16.01 -38.66 -13.56
CA ARG A 344 -16.01 -37.86 -12.32
C ARG A 344 -15.06 -36.67 -12.43
N TRP A 345 -13.86 -36.92 -12.93
CA TRP A 345 -12.85 -35.88 -13.18
C TRP A 345 -13.35 -34.84 -14.17
N ASP A 346 -13.95 -35.25 -15.29
CA ASP A 346 -14.49 -34.32 -16.30
C ASP A 346 -15.58 -33.42 -15.73
N LYS A 347 -16.46 -33.96 -14.87
CA LYS A 347 -17.48 -33.18 -14.17
C LYS A 347 -16.88 -32.19 -13.17
N GLU A 348 -15.85 -32.62 -12.44
CA GLU A 348 -15.17 -31.75 -11.47
C GLU A 348 -14.39 -30.62 -12.17
N CYS A 349 -13.79 -30.91 -13.33
CA CYS A 349 -13.17 -29.90 -14.19
C CYS A 349 -14.19 -28.86 -14.67
N LEU A 350 -15.34 -29.29 -15.20
CA LEU A 350 -16.41 -28.38 -15.63
C LEU A 350 -16.97 -27.56 -14.48
N ALA A 351 -17.12 -28.15 -13.29
CA ALA A 351 -17.58 -27.44 -12.10
C ALA A 351 -16.58 -26.34 -11.67
N ARG A 352 -15.27 -26.65 -11.68
CA ARG A 352 -14.21 -25.66 -11.38
C ARG A 352 -14.16 -24.54 -12.41
N GLU A 353 -14.30 -24.86 -13.69
CA GLU A 353 -14.30 -23.86 -14.77
C GLU A 353 -15.51 -22.93 -14.66
N LYS A 354 -16.70 -23.48 -14.36
CA LYS A 354 -17.90 -22.67 -14.09
C LYS A 354 -17.71 -21.77 -12.86
N GLN A 355 -17.22 -22.33 -11.75
CA GLN A 355 -16.97 -21.57 -10.53
C GLN A 355 -15.98 -20.42 -10.77
N GLN A 356 -14.92 -20.66 -11.53
CA GLN A 356 -13.96 -19.63 -11.89
C GLN A 356 -14.59 -18.55 -12.77
N SER A 357 -15.38 -18.92 -13.77
CA SER A 357 -16.11 -17.98 -14.61
C SER A 357 -17.07 -17.10 -13.80
N ASP A 358 -17.81 -17.70 -12.85
CA ASP A 358 -18.74 -16.98 -11.98
C ASP A 358 -18.00 -15.96 -11.08
N GLN A 359 -16.87 -16.35 -10.48
CA GLN A 359 -16.01 -15.45 -9.71
C GLN A 359 -15.43 -14.32 -10.56
N GLU A 360 -14.96 -14.61 -11.77
CA GLU A 360 -14.47 -13.59 -12.69
C GLU A 360 -15.57 -12.58 -13.08
N ASN A 361 -16.81 -13.04 -13.26
CA ASN A 361 -17.93 -12.15 -13.58
C ASN A 361 -18.31 -11.26 -12.39
N GLU A 362 -18.28 -11.80 -11.17
CA GLU A 362 -18.54 -11.03 -9.95
C GLU A 362 -17.47 -9.95 -9.73
N LEU A 363 -16.19 -10.29 -9.94
CA LEU A 363 -15.10 -9.33 -9.88
C LEU A 363 -15.21 -8.25 -10.95
N ARG A 364 -15.58 -8.61 -12.19
CA ARG A 364 -15.81 -7.62 -13.26
C ARG A 364 -16.95 -6.66 -12.91
N GLN A 365 -18.03 -7.12 -12.28
CA GLN A 365 -19.10 -6.24 -11.82
C GLN A 365 -18.63 -5.27 -10.74
N ARG A 366 -17.87 -5.75 -9.74
CA ARG A 366 -17.28 -4.88 -8.72
C ARG A 366 -16.34 -3.85 -9.32
N GLU A 367 -15.49 -4.26 -10.26
CA GLU A 367 -14.57 -3.36 -10.96
C GLU A 367 -15.34 -2.25 -11.71
N GLN A 368 -16.44 -2.60 -12.39
CA GLN A 368 -17.31 -1.61 -13.04
C GLN A 368 -17.96 -0.65 -12.04
N GLN A 369 -18.41 -1.13 -10.88
CA GLN A 369 -18.96 -0.27 -9.83
C GLN A 369 -17.92 0.70 -9.28
N CYS A 370 -16.71 0.21 -8.98
CA CYS A 370 -15.61 1.05 -8.53
C CYS A 370 -15.24 2.12 -9.58
N LEU A 371 -15.25 1.77 -10.87
CA LEU A 371 -14.98 2.72 -11.94
C LEU A 371 -16.04 3.83 -12.01
N LEU A 372 -17.33 3.48 -11.92
CA LEU A 372 -18.41 4.46 -11.92
C LEU A 372 -18.35 5.39 -10.70
N GLU A 373 -18.01 4.85 -9.53
CA GLU A 373 -17.85 5.64 -8.32
C GLU A 373 -16.62 6.56 -8.37
N ALA A 374 -15.50 6.07 -8.90
CA ALA A 374 -14.31 6.89 -9.12
C ALA A 374 -14.58 8.05 -10.10
N GLU A 375 -15.37 7.79 -11.14
CA GLU A 375 -15.82 8.81 -12.09
C GLU A 375 -16.68 9.88 -11.40
N ARG A 376 -17.64 9.47 -10.57
CA ARG A 376 -18.50 10.38 -9.79
C ARG A 376 -17.67 11.28 -8.88
N LEU A 377 -16.77 10.68 -8.09
CA LEU A 377 -15.87 11.41 -7.18
C LEU A 377 -14.93 12.35 -7.94
N ARG A 378 -14.55 12.00 -9.18
CA ARG A 378 -13.77 12.88 -10.04
C ARG A 378 -14.56 14.13 -10.42
N CYS A 379 -15.80 13.96 -10.89
CA CYS A 379 -16.68 15.08 -11.21
C CYS A 379 -16.91 16.00 -10.00
N GLU A 380 -17.19 15.43 -8.81
CA GLU A 380 -17.36 16.20 -7.57
C GLU A 380 -16.10 17.01 -7.23
N ARG A 381 -14.91 16.42 -7.40
CA ARG A 381 -13.64 17.13 -7.18
C ARG A 381 -13.47 18.30 -8.13
N GLU A 382 -13.77 18.12 -9.42
CA GLU A 382 -13.71 19.19 -10.42
C GLU A 382 -14.68 20.34 -10.08
N GLU A 383 -15.88 20.03 -9.59
CA GLU A 383 -16.83 21.03 -9.10
C GLU A 383 -16.29 21.82 -7.90
N PHE A 384 -15.66 21.15 -6.93
CA PHE A 384 -15.04 21.82 -5.79
C PHE A 384 -13.86 22.69 -6.20
N GLU A 385 -13.06 22.28 -7.19
CA GLU A 385 -11.97 23.10 -7.72
C GLU A 385 -12.50 24.40 -8.37
N ILE A 386 -13.61 24.32 -9.11
CA ILE A 386 -14.28 25.49 -9.68
C ILE A 386 -14.77 26.43 -8.56
N GLN A 387 -15.44 25.88 -7.53
CA GLN A 387 -15.92 26.67 -6.39
C GLN A 387 -14.78 27.37 -5.65
N LEU A 388 -13.64 26.68 -5.47
CA LEU A 388 -12.46 27.25 -4.84
C LEU A 388 -11.89 28.42 -5.65
N LEU A 389 -11.84 28.28 -6.98
CA LEU A 389 -11.37 29.34 -7.86
C LEU A 389 -12.30 30.57 -7.80
N GLU A 390 -13.61 30.37 -7.81
CA GLU A 390 -14.59 31.46 -7.66
C GLU A 390 -14.45 32.17 -6.31
N TYR A 391 -14.29 31.42 -5.22
CA TYR A 391 -14.04 31.98 -3.91
C TYR A 391 -12.78 32.85 -3.90
N GLN A 392 -11.69 32.38 -4.51
CA GLN A 392 -10.44 33.12 -4.60
C GLN A 392 -10.61 34.44 -5.38
N GLN A 393 -11.30 34.40 -6.52
CA GLN A 393 -11.61 35.60 -7.29
C GLN A 393 -12.46 36.60 -6.48
N ASN A 394 -13.44 36.11 -5.72
CA ASN A 394 -14.27 36.95 -4.87
C ASN A 394 -13.45 37.62 -3.76
N MET A 395 -12.49 36.91 -3.16
CA MET A 395 -11.57 37.49 -2.19
C MET A 395 -10.71 38.60 -2.80
N ASP A 396 -10.24 38.44 -4.03
CA ASP A 396 -9.44 39.46 -4.70
C ASP A 396 -10.27 40.70 -5.07
N ARG A 397 -11.51 40.50 -5.53
CA ARG A 397 -12.48 41.59 -5.74
C ARG A 397 -12.76 42.35 -4.45
N LEU A 398 -12.89 41.65 -3.32
CA LEU A 398 -13.11 42.28 -2.03
C LEU A 398 -11.91 43.12 -1.59
N LYS A 399 -10.69 42.59 -1.73
CA LYS A 399 -9.44 43.33 -1.45
C LYS A 399 -9.28 44.55 -2.35
N GLU A 400 -9.69 44.46 -3.61
CA GLU A 400 -9.67 45.60 -4.52
C GLU A 400 -10.72 46.65 -4.15
N GLY A 401 -11.92 46.20 -3.78
CA GLY A 401 -12.97 47.04 -3.21
C GLY A 401 -12.48 47.79 -1.96
N GLN A 402 -11.83 47.09 -1.03
CA GLN A 402 -11.24 47.67 0.17
C GLN A 402 -10.20 48.74 -0.17
N ARG A 403 -9.24 48.44 -1.07
CA ARG A 403 -8.25 49.42 -1.56
C ARG A 403 -8.91 50.64 -2.19
N SER A 404 -10.06 50.46 -2.84
CA SER A 404 -10.81 51.58 -3.43
C SER A 404 -11.43 52.49 -2.38
N VAL A 405 -12.01 51.90 -1.34
CA VAL A 405 -12.55 52.65 -0.20
C VAL A 405 -11.45 53.43 0.51
N GLU A 406 -10.28 52.82 0.71
CA GLU A 406 -9.12 53.49 1.33
C GLU A 406 -8.64 54.69 0.50
N ARG A 407 -8.57 54.55 -0.83
CA ARG A 407 -8.26 55.68 -1.73
C ARG A 407 -9.28 56.82 -1.63
N GLU A 408 -10.58 56.52 -1.56
CA GLU A 408 -11.61 57.56 -1.39
C GLU A 408 -11.52 58.21 -0.01
N LYS A 409 -11.25 57.45 1.05
CA LYS A 409 -11.02 57.97 2.39
C LYS A 409 -9.85 58.96 2.41
N GLU A 410 -8.71 58.59 1.82
CA GLU A 410 -7.54 59.47 1.71
C GLU A 410 -7.85 60.77 0.95
N LYS A 411 -8.65 60.70 -0.12
CA LYS A 411 -9.10 61.89 -0.87
C LYS A 411 -9.94 62.81 0.02
N ILE A 412 -10.90 62.25 0.76
CA ILE A 412 -11.76 63.03 1.68
C ILE A 412 -10.89 63.67 2.78
N GLU A 413 -9.97 62.92 3.37
CA GLU A 413 -9.05 63.43 4.39
C GLU A 413 -8.13 64.53 3.85
N ALA A 414 -7.64 64.39 2.61
CA ALA A 414 -6.83 65.42 1.95
C ALA A 414 -7.63 66.71 1.70
N GLN A 415 -8.88 66.58 1.25
CA GLN A 415 -9.80 67.71 1.12
C GLN A 415 -10.07 68.38 2.48
N GLN A 416 -10.26 67.59 3.53
CA GLN A 416 -10.47 68.10 4.88
C GLN A 416 -9.22 68.81 5.43
N ARG A 417 -8.02 68.26 5.19
CA ARG A 417 -6.73 68.91 5.51
C ARG A 417 -6.55 70.24 4.80
N LEU A 418 -6.89 70.31 3.52
CA LEU A 418 -6.90 71.56 2.76
C LEU A 418 -7.86 72.57 3.42
N LEU A 419 -9.11 72.19 3.67
CA LEU A 419 -10.09 73.07 4.33
C LEU A 419 -9.59 73.56 5.70
N GLN A 420 -8.93 72.71 6.48
CA GLN A 420 -8.31 73.10 7.74
C GLN A 420 -7.15 74.08 7.53
N SER A 421 -6.28 73.89 6.53
CA SER A 421 -5.18 74.84 6.26
C SER A 421 -5.69 76.23 5.89
N TRP A 422 -6.78 76.33 5.12
CA TRP A 422 -7.47 77.60 4.84
C TRP A 422 -8.02 78.26 6.11
N ARG A 423 -8.47 77.46 7.09
CA ARG A 423 -8.97 77.93 8.39
C ARG A 423 -7.86 78.51 9.26
N HIS A 424 -6.72 77.84 9.33
CA HIS A 424 -5.56 78.26 10.14
C HIS A 424 -4.82 79.44 9.51
N ASN A 425 -4.76 79.53 8.17
CA ASN A 425 -4.16 80.67 7.46
C ASN A 425 -4.96 81.99 7.67
N ARG A 426 -6.26 81.90 7.98
CA ARG A 426 -7.05 83.05 8.41
C ARG A 426 -6.82 83.45 9.88
N GLN A 427 -6.27 82.58 10.71
CA GLN A 427 -6.02 82.82 12.14
C GLN A 427 -4.58 83.27 12.43
N SER A 428 -3.62 83.00 11.54
CA SER A 428 -2.20 83.38 11.68
C SER A 428 -1.89 84.86 11.40
N SER A 429 -2.91 85.71 11.15
CA SER A 429 -2.75 87.14 10.88
C SER A 429 -3.03 88.07 12.07
N LEU A 430 -3.11 87.55 13.31
CA LEU A 430 -3.37 88.37 14.51
C LEU A 430 -2.17 88.40 15.46
N PRO A 431 -1.66 89.58 15.89
CA PRO A 431 -0.46 89.69 16.71
C PRO A 431 -0.74 89.47 18.22
N ILE A 432 0.26 88.96 18.95
CA ILE A 432 0.21 88.67 20.40
C ILE A 432 0.69 89.87 21.26
N THR A 433 -0.25 90.36 22.08
CA THR A 433 -0.28 90.99 23.43
C THR A 433 0.88 91.81 24.03
N ILE A 434 0.56 92.99 24.66
CA ILE A 434 0.81 93.35 26.11
C ILE A 434 -0.26 94.40 26.56
N PRO A 435 -0.90 94.30 27.77
CA PRO A 435 -1.92 95.25 28.24
C PRO A 435 -1.40 96.30 29.26
N PRO A 436 -2.13 97.41 29.48
CA PRO A 436 -2.33 97.85 30.88
C PRO A 436 -3.74 98.38 31.24
N GLN A 437 -4.12 98.02 32.47
CA GLN A 437 -4.86 98.73 33.54
C GLN A 437 -6.15 99.56 33.28
N HIS A 438 -7.19 99.13 34.04
CA HIS A 438 -8.32 99.86 34.66
C HIS A 438 -9.24 100.75 33.79
N TYR A 439 -10.55 100.45 33.79
CA TYR A 439 -11.60 101.18 34.55
C TYR A 439 -12.95 100.44 34.42
N GLN A 440 -13.72 100.46 35.52
CA GLN A 440 -15.08 99.93 35.65
C GLN A 440 -16.09 100.72 34.79
N VAL A 441 -17.23 100.11 34.42
CA VAL A 441 -18.61 100.58 34.74
C VAL A 441 -19.69 99.61 34.22
N ARG A 442 -20.54 99.19 35.17
CA ARG A 442 -21.98 98.82 35.19
C ARG A 442 -22.71 98.19 33.98
N GLN A 443 -23.20 96.98 34.26
CA GLN A 443 -24.60 96.49 34.20
C GLN A 443 -25.60 97.12 33.22
N LEU A 444 -26.18 96.26 32.38
CA LEU A 444 -27.64 96.25 32.18
C LEU A 444 -28.17 94.85 31.88
N VAL A 445 -29.13 94.45 32.71
CA VAL A 445 -29.91 93.22 32.70
C VAL A 445 -31.13 93.38 31.78
N ARG A 446 -31.49 92.35 31.01
CA ARG A 446 -32.87 91.97 30.62
C ARG A 446 -32.83 90.56 30.01
N ARG A 447 -33.19 89.49 30.75
CA ARG A 447 -34.53 88.83 30.84
C ARG A 447 -35.24 88.73 29.48
N GLY A 448 -35.27 87.54 28.87
CA GLY A 448 -36.39 86.56 28.94
C GLY A 448 -37.13 86.59 27.58
N CYS A 449 -37.74 85.56 26.99
CA CYS A 449 -38.14 84.21 27.37
C CYS A 449 -38.25 83.39 26.06
N ASN A 450 -38.08 82.06 26.14
CA ASN A 450 -38.63 81.14 25.14
C ASN A 450 -40.16 81.09 25.25
N PRO A 451 -40.85 80.70 24.16
CA PRO A 451 -41.63 79.47 24.31
C PRO A 451 -41.59 78.53 23.09
N SER A 452 -41.81 77.28 23.44
CA SER A 452 -41.87 76.04 22.67
C SER A 452 -43.13 75.86 21.80
N ARG A 453 -42.94 75.26 20.61
CA ARG A 453 -43.82 74.37 19.81
C ARG A 453 -42.97 73.95 18.59
N GLY A 454 -42.74 72.70 18.19
CA GLY A 454 -43.47 71.46 18.36
C GLY A 454 -44.05 71.02 17.01
N ARG A 455 -43.25 70.41 16.11
CA ARG A 455 -43.65 69.36 15.14
C ARG A 455 -42.45 68.84 14.30
N GLN A 456 -42.20 67.52 14.40
CA GLN A 456 -41.75 66.49 13.42
C GLN A 456 -40.94 66.97 12.19
N SER A 457 -39.79 66.40 11.80
CA SER A 457 -39.55 64.98 11.45
C SER A 457 -38.08 64.75 11.01
N LEU A 458 -37.64 63.48 11.12
CA LEU A 458 -36.58 62.76 10.38
C LEU A 458 -35.08 62.97 10.69
N GLU A 459 -34.53 61.88 11.25
CA GLU A 459 -33.21 61.26 10.99
C GLU A 459 -31.94 62.11 10.95
N SER A 460 -31.01 61.83 11.87
CA SER A 460 -29.62 61.50 11.51
C SER A 460 -28.87 61.00 12.73
N TRP A 461 -28.16 59.88 12.56
CA TRP A 461 -27.28 59.30 13.56
C TRP A 461 -26.07 60.21 13.79
N GLY A 462 -25.85 60.58 15.06
CA GLY A 462 -24.65 61.25 15.52
C GLY A 462 -23.65 60.23 16.09
N SER A 463 -22.43 60.27 15.58
CA SER A 463 -21.22 59.82 16.27
C SER A 463 -20.86 60.78 17.41
N GLU A 464 -20.33 60.26 18.51
CA GLU A 464 -19.21 60.84 19.28
C GLU A 464 -18.73 59.76 20.28
N VAL A 465 -17.53 59.19 20.12
CA VAL A 465 -16.21 59.68 20.55
C VAL A 465 -15.96 59.44 22.04
N THR A 466 -14.92 58.65 22.33
CA THR A 466 -13.88 59.01 23.32
C THR A 466 -12.54 58.40 22.88
N SER A 467 -11.52 59.26 22.93
CA SER A 467 -10.10 59.03 22.65
C SER A 467 -9.31 58.66 23.92
N ASP A 468 -8.00 58.45 23.71
CA ASP A 468 -6.90 58.13 24.65
C ASP A 468 -6.75 56.62 24.95
N GLY A 469 -5.59 55.98 24.86
CA GLY A 469 -4.20 56.42 24.70
C GLY A 469 -3.31 55.48 25.55
N LEU A 470 -2.10 55.15 25.05
CA LEU A 470 -0.94 54.51 25.72
C LEU A 470 -0.72 52.99 25.56
N PHE A 471 0.41 52.70 24.89
CA PHE A 471 1.49 51.73 25.15
C PHE A 471 1.27 50.27 25.56
N GLU A 472 2.17 49.46 24.98
CA GLU A 472 2.75 48.17 25.37
C GLU A 472 2.30 46.88 24.69
N GLU A 473 3.35 46.13 24.33
CA GLU A 473 3.43 44.79 23.80
C GLU A 473 2.71 43.80 24.71
N ASP A 474 1.95 42.86 24.14
CA ASP A 474 2.01 41.44 24.55
C ASP A 474 1.08 40.53 23.72
N TYR A 475 1.64 39.38 23.36
CA TYR A 475 1.05 38.09 23.02
C TYR A 475 -0.21 37.98 22.14
N SER A 476 0.01 37.39 20.96
CA SER A 476 -1.00 36.70 20.14
C SER A 476 -1.89 35.75 20.95
N SER A 477 -3.19 35.89 20.79
CA SER A 477 -4.18 34.82 21.00
C SER A 477 -5.29 34.96 19.97
N SER A 478 -5.35 34.02 19.02
CA SER A 478 -6.45 33.86 18.09
C SER A 478 -7.59 33.08 18.75
N PRO A 479 -8.87 33.49 18.57
CA PRO A 479 -9.99 32.57 18.68
C PRO A 479 -10.49 32.17 17.29
N SER A 480 -10.72 30.86 17.17
CA SER A 480 -11.35 30.15 16.08
C SER A 480 -12.80 30.59 15.84
N LEU A 481 -13.21 30.71 14.57
CA LEU A 481 -14.61 30.61 14.16
C LEU A 481 -14.73 29.68 12.95
N THR A 482 -15.38 28.55 13.21
CA THR A 482 -15.94 27.55 12.30
C THR A 482 -16.88 28.16 11.24
N PRO A 483 -16.83 27.74 9.97
CA PRO A 483 -17.90 28.00 9.02
C PRO A 483 -18.99 26.92 9.11
N LEU A 484 -20.23 27.40 9.20
CA LEU A 484 -21.49 26.64 9.15
C LEU A 484 -21.68 25.99 7.77
N LEU A 485 -21.94 24.68 7.75
CA LEU A 485 -22.42 23.93 6.58
C LEU A 485 -23.94 24.18 6.35
N PRO A 486 -24.43 24.29 5.10
CA PRO A 486 -25.86 24.27 4.79
C PRO A 486 -26.41 22.83 4.73
N PRO A 487 -27.74 22.64 4.90
CA PRO A 487 -28.34 21.34 5.20
C PRO A 487 -28.53 20.48 3.95
N GLN A 488 -28.15 19.20 4.05
CA GLN A 488 -28.39 18.18 3.04
C GLN A 488 -29.89 17.88 2.90
N ALA A 489 -30.32 17.75 1.65
CA ALA A 489 -31.66 17.39 1.25
C ALA A 489 -31.97 15.92 1.59
N TYR A 490 -33.17 15.72 2.11
CA TYR A 490 -33.84 14.44 2.33
C TYR A 490 -33.91 13.59 1.05
N LEU A 491 -33.40 12.37 1.09
CA LEU A 491 -33.85 11.28 0.22
C LEU A 491 -34.43 10.17 1.10
N SER A 492 -35.76 10.10 1.10
CA SER A 492 -36.54 9.00 1.66
C SER A 492 -36.30 7.73 0.85
N LEU A 493 -35.88 6.66 1.52
CA LEU A 493 -36.07 5.29 1.05
C LEU A 493 -37.17 4.68 1.92
N ASP A 494 -38.29 4.34 1.27
CA ASP A 494 -39.33 3.48 1.84
C ASP A 494 -38.72 2.11 2.18
N GLY A 495 -38.77 1.75 3.46
CA GLY A 495 -38.42 0.43 3.98
C GLY A 495 -39.47 0.01 4.99
N THR A 496 -40.35 -0.89 4.57
CA THR A 496 -41.43 -1.48 5.36
C THR A 496 -40.91 -2.37 6.50
N ASN A 497 -41.38 -2.09 7.71
CA ASN A 497 -41.75 -2.98 8.82
C ASN A 497 -40.77 -4.07 9.31
N GLY A 498 -40.31 -3.91 10.55
CA GLY A 498 -39.77 -4.97 11.41
C GLY A 498 -39.54 -4.43 12.82
N ASP A 499 -40.25 -5.01 13.78
CA ASP A 499 -40.51 -4.57 15.16
C ASP A 499 -39.34 -4.84 16.13
N GLU A 500 -39.46 -4.30 17.35
CA GLU A 500 -38.63 -4.44 18.57
C GLU A 500 -37.35 -3.58 18.62
N GLY A 501 -37.11 -2.64 19.55
CA GLY A 501 -37.63 -2.46 20.90
C GLY A 501 -36.44 -2.50 21.89
N GLY A 502 -35.83 -1.36 22.20
CA GLY A 502 -34.71 -1.30 23.16
C GLY A 502 -34.12 0.09 23.33
N GLU A 503 -34.67 0.86 24.28
CA GLU A 503 -34.13 2.12 24.77
C GLU A 503 -32.90 1.87 25.66
N GLU A 504 -31.73 2.40 25.32
CA GLU A 504 -30.66 2.61 26.31
C GLU A 504 -30.01 4.00 26.14
N ASN A 505 -30.05 4.74 27.24
CA ASN A 505 -29.56 6.10 27.43
C ASN A 505 -28.03 6.18 27.32
N ILE A 506 -27.53 7.06 26.45
CA ILE A 506 -26.12 7.45 26.41
C ILE A 506 -25.92 8.65 27.35
N VAL A 507 -25.16 8.43 28.43
CA VAL A 507 -24.57 9.49 29.27
C VAL A 507 -23.11 9.63 28.83
N TYR A 508 -22.73 10.81 28.34
CA TYR A 508 -21.35 11.14 28.01
C TYR A 508 -20.55 11.49 29.28
N LEU A 509 -19.37 10.89 29.43
CA LEU A 509 -18.26 11.37 30.28
C LEU A 509 -17.11 11.82 29.40
#